data_AF-A0A3P3DYU3-F1
#
_entry.id   AF-A0A3P3DYU3-F1
#
_cell.length_a   1.000
_cell.length_b   1.000
_cell.length_c   1.000
_cell.angle_alpha   90.00
_cell.angle_beta   90.00
_cell.angle_gamma   90.00
#
_symmetry.space_group_name_H-M   'P 1'
#
loop_
_entity.id
_entity.type
_entity.pdbx_description
1 polymer ?
#
loop_
_entity_poly.entity_id
_entity_poly.type
_entity_poly.pdbx_seq_one_letter_code
_entity_poly.pdbx_strand_id
1 'polypeptide(L)'
;MPALNMTAGSTVTLDESATLQNLATAPAVAGDSNDNDISVSSLPTAFSSRLAAQSVGTAINAALSGYDGTNTGTNAFTFSVSGTVTDVSFTDANGALLNGFDSGLDTTDGEDIFLFTDTTNNNVVYGKTALNVVVFAAYLEETGSPVTGAKLWTVQYEAISNPDASNPDDAVNLADKIFVSVASSSAFSFANVPSGQNLFAMFGDASAAIVVTGKNPANESTGANINTGDTVNTSLGGGLTTIGTNNQMIDPPNAKNPGEGMYFTFVTGANTDDTVPNLDQNEADEESNIDFTGLLGTTAASFTIAQLQPNKAATLKISAFTTVLATGDAYVDNLQNNTAINISSVVVRDSAGQLVTGLSIDLSGDTAVISGIKTGYVIEYQTDANHSRVLIENVGSATNNNLNASFDIGGFSLPRSEQATGEVGSMMIFEDDGPSVVLAAPTDTAVLNTQDADTIGAATDSATQDFSTAFGVASSSYGADGAGTTVSSFALGVATQGGDSGLKSD
;
A
#
# COMPACT_ATOMS: atom_id res chain seq x y z
N MET A 1 -3.78 6.04 -13.13
CA MET A 1 -3.02 5.97 -11.86
C MET A 1 -4.01 5.88 -10.71
N PRO A 2 -3.77 5.05 -9.69
CA PRO A 2 -4.61 5.02 -8.50
C PRO A 2 -4.78 6.43 -7.95
N ALA A 3 -6.01 6.84 -7.67
CA ALA A 3 -6.24 8.09 -6.96
C ALA A 3 -6.13 7.79 -5.47
N LEU A 4 -4.99 8.12 -4.88
CA LEU A 4 -4.73 7.93 -3.46
C LEU A 4 -5.16 9.19 -2.70
N ASN A 5 -6.11 9.04 -1.77
CA ASN A 5 -6.71 10.11 -1.00
C ASN A 5 -6.42 9.92 0.49
N MET A 6 -5.62 10.83 1.04
CA MET A 6 -5.38 10.92 2.47
C MET A 6 -6.65 11.35 3.20
N THR A 7 -7.00 10.66 4.28
CA THR A 7 -8.16 11.01 5.10
C THR A 7 -7.78 12.15 6.05
N ALA A 8 -8.26 13.36 5.74
CA ALA A 8 -8.01 14.53 6.58
C ALA A 8 -8.48 14.29 8.02
N GLY A 9 -7.60 14.56 8.99
CA GLY A 9 -7.88 14.40 10.42
C GLY A 9 -7.84 12.96 10.94
N SER A 10 -7.54 11.96 10.11
CA SER A 10 -7.30 10.58 10.54
C SER A 10 -5.82 10.37 10.86
N THR A 11 -5.30 11.10 11.85
CA THR A 11 -3.94 10.91 12.38
C THR A 11 -3.85 9.63 13.20
N VAL A 12 -2.62 9.21 13.50
CA VAL A 12 -2.29 8.20 14.51
C VAL A 12 -1.31 8.83 15.49
N THR A 13 -1.86 9.49 16.49
CA THR A 13 -1.09 10.06 17.60
C THR A 13 -0.96 9.03 18.70
N LEU A 14 0.29 8.67 19.01
CA LEU A 14 0.67 7.79 20.10
C LEU A 14 1.33 8.63 21.17
N ASP A 15 0.82 8.54 22.39
CA ASP A 15 1.35 9.20 23.58
C ASP A 15 2.10 8.17 24.44
N GLU A 16 3.27 8.52 24.97
CA GLU A 16 4.12 7.65 25.79
C GLU A 16 3.60 7.43 27.23
N SER A 17 2.49 8.05 27.60
CA SER A 17 1.92 8.01 28.95
C SER A 17 1.37 6.63 29.31
N ALA A 18 1.44 6.32 30.61
CA ALA A 18 1.09 4.99 31.10
C ALA A 18 -0.40 4.63 30.95
N THR A 19 -1.28 5.62 30.73
CA THR A 19 -2.72 5.43 30.56
C THR A 19 -3.12 5.84 29.16
N LEU A 20 -4.08 5.12 28.56
CA LEU A 20 -4.57 5.47 27.22
C LEU A 20 -5.05 6.92 27.17
N GLN A 21 -4.51 7.69 26.23
CA GLN A 21 -4.96 9.02 25.88
C GLN A 21 -5.78 8.98 24.59
N ASN A 22 -7.06 9.33 24.74
CA ASN A 22 -8.01 9.52 23.66
C ASN A 22 -9.24 10.24 24.20
N LEU A 23 -10.13 10.64 23.29
CA LEU A 23 -11.34 11.38 23.64
C LEU A 23 -12.23 10.67 24.68
N ALA A 24 -12.26 9.33 24.72
CA ALA A 24 -13.10 8.61 25.68
C ALA A 24 -12.49 8.56 27.09
N THR A 25 -11.17 8.44 27.21
CA THR A 25 -10.47 8.28 28.49
C THR A 25 -10.07 9.61 29.12
N ALA A 26 -9.74 10.62 28.30
CA ALA A 26 -9.29 11.94 28.76
C ALA A 26 -10.09 13.13 28.17
N PRO A 27 -11.43 13.12 28.13
CA PRO A 27 -12.26 14.09 27.38
C PRO A 27 -12.12 15.57 27.78
N ALA A 28 -11.47 15.86 28.90
CA ALA A 28 -11.37 17.20 29.48
C ALA A 28 -9.93 17.75 29.48
N VAL A 29 -8.94 16.97 29.04
CA VAL A 29 -7.54 17.38 28.97
C VAL A 29 -7.22 17.61 27.49
N ALA A 30 -6.82 18.84 27.17
CA ALA A 30 -6.39 19.20 25.82
C ALA A 30 -4.94 18.71 25.64
N GLY A 31 -4.59 18.14 24.48
CA GLY A 31 -3.45 17.22 24.36
C GLY A 31 -3.99 15.80 24.36
N ASP A 32 -4.24 15.26 25.54
CA ASP A 32 -4.69 13.88 25.74
C ASP A 32 -5.96 13.46 24.94
N SER A 33 -6.95 14.37 24.84
CA SER A 33 -8.23 14.06 24.21
C SER A 33 -8.18 13.97 22.68
N ASN A 34 -7.12 14.47 22.05
CA ASN A 34 -6.94 14.39 20.60
C ASN A 34 -6.11 13.18 20.14
N ASP A 35 -5.67 12.35 21.08
CA ASP A 35 -4.80 11.22 20.75
C ASP A 35 -5.58 9.98 20.36
N ASN A 36 -4.83 8.98 19.90
CA ASN A 36 -5.40 7.79 19.28
C ASN A 36 -4.93 6.50 19.97
N ASP A 37 -4.56 6.59 21.24
CA ASP A 37 -4.05 5.45 21.99
C ASP A 37 -5.08 4.35 22.07
N ILE A 38 -4.58 3.13 21.84
CA ILE A 38 -5.33 1.91 21.93
C ILE A 38 -4.49 0.85 22.63
N SER A 39 -5.15 -0.05 23.36
CA SER A 39 -4.46 -1.16 24.01
C SER A 39 -3.61 -1.96 23.00
N VAL A 40 -2.35 -2.23 23.35
CA VAL A 40 -1.43 -3.11 22.60
C VAL A 40 -2.05 -4.51 22.36
N SER A 41 -2.94 -4.96 23.25
CA SER A 41 -3.65 -6.23 23.06
C SER A 41 -4.64 -6.23 21.89
N SER A 42 -4.97 -5.06 21.35
CA SER A 42 -5.91 -4.87 20.23
C SER A 42 -5.21 -4.94 18.87
N LEU A 43 -3.87 -5.08 18.83
CA LEU A 43 -3.13 -5.14 17.57
C LEU A 43 -3.65 -6.27 16.66
N PRO A 44 -3.76 -6.02 15.34
CA PRO A 44 -4.13 -7.05 14.38
C PRO A 44 -3.23 -8.29 14.51
N THR A 45 -3.80 -9.48 14.33
CA THR A 45 -3.04 -10.74 14.45
C THR A 45 -1.85 -10.82 13.49
N ALA A 46 -2.01 -10.30 12.27
CA ALA A 46 -0.94 -10.23 11.29
C ALA A 46 0.25 -9.37 11.79
N PHE A 47 -0.05 -8.23 12.41
CA PHE A 47 0.97 -7.32 12.91
C PHE A 47 1.65 -7.86 14.17
N SER A 48 0.87 -8.27 15.18
CA SER A 48 1.41 -8.85 16.42
C SER A 48 2.26 -10.11 16.17
N SER A 49 1.87 -10.97 15.22
CA SER A 49 2.67 -12.12 14.82
C SER A 49 3.99 -11.72 14.15
N ARG A 50 3.96 -10.69 13.31
CA ARG A 50 5.17 -10.19 12.63
C ARG A 50 6.15 -9.57 13.63
N LEU A 51 5.65 -8.78 14.58
CA LEU A 51 6.42 -8.21 15.69
C LEU A 51 7.08 -9.33 16.53
N ALA A 52 6.31 -10.33 16.97
CA ALA A 52 6.86 -11.47 17.71
C ALA A 52 7.98 -12.20 16.92
N ALA A 53 7.83 -12.35 15.60
CA ALA A 53 8.84 -12.93 14.73
C ALA A 53 10.08 -12.03 14.53
N GLN A 54 10.02 -10.74 14.83
CA GLN A 54 11.19 -9.87 14.95
C GLN A 54 11.83 -9.89 16.34
N SER A 55 11.25 -10.62 17.30
CA SER A 55 11.72 -10.64 18.69
C SER A 55 11.82 -9.24 19.29
N VAL A 56 10.93 -8.33 18.87
CA VAL A 56 10.79 -7.02 19.52
C VAL A 56 10.25 -7.24 20.93
N GLY A 57 10.67 -6.37 21.85
CA GLY A 57 10.33 -6.47 23.27
C GLY A 57 8.84 -6.21 23.56
N THR A 58 8.55 -5.81 24.78
CA THR A 58 7.22 -5.33 25.14
C THR A 58 7.05 -3.91 24.62
N ALA A 59 5.94 -3.65 23.92
CA ALA A 59 5.61 -2.29 23.51
C ALA A 59 5.28 -1.42 24.73
N ILE A 60 5.66 -0.15 24.65
CA ILE A 60 5.26 0.90 25.60
C ILE A 60 3.78 1.17 25.35
N ASN A 61 3.46 1.75 24.20
CA ASN A 61 2.11 2.16 23.81
C ASN A 61 1.80 1.75 22.36
N ALA A 62 0.54 1.89 21.95
CA ALA A 62 0.08 1.67 20.59
C ALA A 62 -1.04 2.66 20.25
N ALA A 63 -1.13 3.04 18.98
CA ALA A 63 -2.19 3.89 18.47
C ALA A 63 -2.78 3.36 17.15
N LEU A 64 -4.02 3.75 16.88
CA LEU A 64 -4.76 3.38 15.67
C LEU A 64 -5.37 4.62 15.03
N SER A 65 -5.19 4.78 13.72
CA SER A 65 -5.64 5.95 12.99
C SER A 65 -7.11 6.29 13.24
N GLY A 66 -7.36 7.52 13.71
CA GLY A 66 -8.68 8.06 14.05
C GLY A 66 -9.44 7.33 15.16
N TYR A 67 -8.75 6.53 15.98
CA TYR A 67 -9.36 5.93 17.16
C TYR A 67 -9.64 6.98 18.23
N ASP A 68 -10.84 6.96 18.81
CA ASP A 68 -11.29 7.93 19.82
C ASP A 68 -11.66 7.27 21.16
N GLY A 69 -11.29 6.00 21.35
CA GLY A 69 -11.68 5.19 22.50
C GLY A 69 -13.03 4.48 22.37
N THR A 70 -13.90 4.91 21.44
CA THR A 70 -15.26 4.37 21.27
C THR A 70 -15.50 3.69 19.92
N ASN A 71 -14.69 4.02 18.92
CA ASN A 71 -14.83 3.52 17.56
C ASN A 71 -13.89 2.33 17.27
N THR A 72 -13.63 2.02 16.00
CA THR A 72 -12.71 0.93 15.61
C THR A 72 -11.56 1.43 14.74
N GLY A 73 -11.25 2.73 14.82
CA GLY A 73 -10.37 3.45 13.91
C GLY A 73 -11.03 3.78 12.57
N THR A 74 -10.42 4.73 11.86
CA THR A 74 -10.76 5.16 10.51
C THR A 74 -9.60 4.88 9.57
N ASN A 75 -9.90 4.77 8.27
CA ASN A 75 -8.84 4.64 7.27
C ASN A 75 -7.98 5.89 7.26
N ALA A 76 -6.66 5.73 7.39
CA ALA A 76 -5.69 6.81 7.20
C ALA A 76 -5.70 7.31 5.75
N PHE A 77 -5.95 6.39 4.81
CA PHE A 77 -6.14 6.72 3.40
C PHE A 77 -7.10 5.76 2.71
N THR A 78 -7.67 6.24 1.61
CA THR A 78 -8.48 5.47 0.67
C THR A 78 -7.91 5.62 -0.72
N PHE A 79 -8.23 4.69 -1.61
CA PHE A 79 -7.83 4.78 -3.00
C PHE A 79 -8.86 4.15 -3.92
N SER A 80 -8.85 4.60 -5.18
CA SER A 80 -9.55 3.95 -6.28
C SER A 80 -8.55 3.50 -7.33
N VAL A 81 -8.73 2.27 -7.82
CA VAL A 81 -7.96 1.66 -8.89
C VAL A 81 -8.91 1.24 -10.01
N SER A 82 -8.49 1.35 -11.27
CA SER A 82 -9.24 0.79 -12.41
C SER A 82 -9.04 -0.72 -12.57
N GLY A 83 -8.11 -1.30 -11.80
CA GLY A 83 -7.72 -2.71 -11.86
C GLY A 83 -7.81 -3.43 -10.51
N THR A 84 -7.12 -4.56 -10.39
CA THR A 84 -7.00 -5.30 -9.12
C THR A 84 -5.82 -4.76 -8.32
N VAL A 85 -6.00 -4.45 -7.04
CA VAL A 85 -4.89 -4.09 -6.14
C VAL A 85 -3.96 -5.29 -6.00
N THR A 86 -2.68 -5.09 -6.26
CA THR A 86 -1.66 -6.13 -6.16
C THR A 86 -0.79 -5.98 -4.93
N ASP A 87 -0.64 -4.76 -4.40
CA ASP A 87 0.16 -4.47 -3.22
C ASP A 87 -0.24 -3.14 -2.56
N VAL A 88 -0.13 -3.07 -1.23
CA VAL A 88 -0.18 -1.83 -0.44
C VAL A 88 1.00 -1.85 0.52
N SER A 89 1.94 -0.93 0.38
CA SER A 89 3.22 -1.02 1.10
C SER A 89 3.75 0.32 1.59
N PHE A 90 4.59 0.28 2.63
CA PHE A 90 5.38 1.44 3.05
C PHE A 90 6.59 1.62 2.14
N THR A 91 6.80 2.85 1.68
CA THR A 91 7.83 3.20 0.71
C THR A 91 8.44 4.58 0.98
N ASP A 92 9.47 4.91 0.22
CA ASP A 92 9.93 6.28 0.02
C ASP A 92 9.00 7.06 -0.94
N ALA A 93 9.32 8.33 -1.18
CA ALA A 93 8.56 9.21 -2.07
C ALA A 93 8.49 8.72 -3.53
N ASN A 94 9.46 7.90 -3.96
CA ASN A 94 9.54 7.33 -5.30
C ASN A 94 8.89 5.94 -5.39
N GLY A 95 8.34 5.43 -4.29
CA GLY A 95 7.69 4.13 -4.23
C GLY A 95 8.63 2.93 -4.06
N ALA A 96 9.90 3.17 -3.70
CA ALA A 96 10.84 2.12 -3.33
C ALA A 96 10.70 1.74 -1.85
N LEU A 97 10.97 0.47 -1.50
CA LEU A 97 10.96 0.03 -0.10
C LEU A 97 12.06 0.76 0.71
N LEU A 98 11.73 1.15 1.94
CA LEU A 98 12.67 1.82 2.84
C LEU A 98 13.74 0.82 3.31
N ASN A 99 15.01 1.21 3.22
CA ASN A 99 16.14 0.39 3.63
C ASN A 99 17.25 1.25 4.24
N GLY A 100 17.08 1.63 5.50
CA GLY A 100 18.06 2.43 6.25
C GLY A 100 17.99 3.92 5.97
N PHE A 101 16.79 4.45 5.68
CA PHE A 101 16.59 5.88 5.50
C PHE A 101 16.56 6.59 6.84
N ASP A 102 17.25 7.72 6.95
CA ASP A 102 17.23 8.54 8.16
C ASP A 102 15.83 9.14 8.38
N SER A 103 15.23 8.82 9.52
CA SER A 103 13.93 9.37 9.93
C SER A 103 14.02 10.84 10.35
N GLY A 104 15.21 11.30 10.77
CA GLY A 104 15.40 12.60 11.41
C GLY A 104 14.94 12.65 12.87
N LEU A 105 14.55 11.51 13.45
CA LEU A 105 14.25 11.34 14.87
C LEU A 105 15.40 10.60 15.57
N ASP A 106 15.57 10.90 16.85
CA ASP A 106 16.56 10.28 17.73
C ASP A 106 15.85 9.63 18.92
N THR A 107 16.45 8.60 19.52
CA THR A 107 16.04 8.15 20.86
C THR A 107 16.43 9.17 21.92
N THR A 108 15.85 9.11 23.11
CA THR A 108 16.22 9.99 24.24
C THR A 108 17.67 9.84 24.69
N ASP A 109 18.29 8.69 24.41
CA ASP A 109 19.73 8.42 24.60
C ASP A 109 20.62 8.97 23.47
N GLY A 110 20.03 9.57 22.43
CA GLY A 110 20.71 10.23 21.31
C GLY A 110 21.17 9.30 20.19
N GLU A 111 20.48 8.16 19.98
CA GLU A 111 20.74 7.26 18.85
C GLU A 111 19.84 7.61 17.65
N ASP A 112 20.44 7.81 16.47
CA ASP A 112 19.70 8.04 15.22
C ASP A 112 18.74 6.88 14.91
N ILE A 113 17.51 7.20 14.47
CA ILE A 113 16.49 6.21 14.08
C ILE A 113 16.40 6.11 12.55
N PHE A 114 16.59 4.91 12.01
CA PHE A 114 16.53 4.60 10.58
C PHE A 114 15.31 3.76 10.20
N LEU A 115 14.74 4.01 9.03
CA LEU A 115 13.50 3.43 8.54
C LEU A 115 13.75 2.21 7.64
N PHE A 116 13.02 1.12 7.90
CA PHE A 116 13.09 -0.12 7.14
C PHE A 116 11.69 -0.70 6.89
N THR A 117 11.33 -0.87 5.62
CA THR A 117 10.15 -1.67 5.26
C THR A 117 10.46 -3.14 5.47
N ASP A 118 9.56 -3.89 6.10
CA ASP A 118 9.76 -5.31 6.35
C ASP A 118 9.78 -6.12 5.04
N THR A 119 10.74 -7.03 4.93
CA THR A 119 10.96 -7.82 3.70
C THR A 119 10.02 -9.01 3.55
N THR A 120 9.30 -9.38 4.62
CA THR A 120 8.31 -10.48 4.60
C THR A 120 6.89 -9.96 4.45
N ASN A 121 6.59 -8.82 5.07
CA ASN A 121 5.32 -8.13 5.00
C ASN A 121 5.55 -6.61 4.89
N ASN A 122 5.62 -6.11 3.67
CA ASN A 122 5.85 -4.70 3.32
C ASN A 122 4.75 -3.73 3.79
N ASN A 123 3.64 -4.23 4.33
CA ASN A 123 2.67 -3.44 5.09
C ASN A 123 3.23 -3.02 6.47
N VAL A 124 4.43 -3.47 6.88
CA VAL A 124 5.10 -3.10 8.12
C VAL A 124 6.35 -2.26 7.84
N VAL A 125 6.52 -1.17 8.58
CA VAL A 125 7.76 -0.38 8.62
C VAL A 125 8.28 -0.31 10.06
N TYR A 126 9.60 -0.34 10.21
CA TYR A 126 10.29 -0.22 11.49
C TYR A 126 11.16 1.03 11.52
N GLY A 127 11.13 1.75 12.64
CA GLY A 127 12.21 2.64 13.06
C GLY A 127 13.21 1.85 13.89
N LYS A 128 14.48 1.81 13.46
CA LYS A 128 15.55 1.05 14.11
C LYS A 128 16.80 1.88 14.33
N THR A 129 17.47 1.67 15.45
CA THR A 129 18.81 2.23 15.68
C THR A 129 19.85 1.52 14.81
N ALA A 130 21.06 2.08 14.73
CA ALA A 130 22.17 1.47 13.98
C ALA A 130 22.53 0.03 14.44
N LEU A 131 22.13 -0.34 15.66
CA LEU A 131 22.31 -1.68 16.23
C LEU A 131 21.13 -2.63 15.95
N ASN A 132 20.18 -2.24 15.10
CA ASN A 132 18.94 -2.97 14.80
C ASN A 132 17.99 -3.14 16.00
N VAL A 133 18.09 -2.28 17.02
CA VAL A 133 17.06 -2.19 18.07
C VAL A 133 15.84 -1.49 17.46
N VAL A 134 14.64 -2.04 17.66
CA VAL A 134 13.40 -1.45 17.14
C VAL A 134 12.90 -0.43 18.16
N VAL A 135 12.76 0.83 17.72
CA VAL A 135 12.26 1.95 18.52
C VAL A 135 10.75 2.08 18.35
N PHE A 136 10.27 1.99 17.11
CA PHE A 136 8.85 1.95 16.80
C PHE A 136 8.58 1.04 15.58
N ALA A 137 7.33 0.65 15.42
CA ALA A 137 6.84 -0.05 14.25
C ALA A 137 5.47 0.50 13.83
N ALA A 138 5.20 0.51 12.53
CA ALA A 138 3.88 0.85 12.00
C ALA A 138 3.36 -0.20 11.02
N TYR A 139 2.04 -0.29 10.90
CA TYR A 139 1.37 -1.30 10.08
C TYR A 139 0.17 -0.75 9.32
N LEU A 140 0.06 -1.15 8.05
CA LEU A 140 -1.09 -0.91 7.18
C LEU A 140 -2.08 -2.08 7.29
N GLU A 141 -3.20 -1.85 7.96
CA GLU A 141 -4.33 -2.77 7.96
C GLU A 141 -5.24 -2.47 6.77
N GLU A 142 -5.14 -3.30 5.73
CA GLU A 142 -5.98 -3.20 4.54
C GLU A 142 -7.48 -3.35 4.87
N THR A 143 -8.30 -2.54 4.20
CA THR A 143 -9.76 -2.49 4.38
C THR A 143 -10.49 -2.55 3.05
N GLY A 144 -11.71 -3.10 3.07
CA GLY A 144 -12.55 -3.28 1.89
C GLY A 144 -12.46 -4.69 1.29
N SER A 145 -13.48 -5.07 0.50
CA SER A 145 -13.45 -6.28 -0.33
C SER A 145 -14.12 -5.96 -1.68
N PRO A 146 -13.35 -5.68 -2.75
CA PRO A 146 -11.88 -5.62 -2.83
C PRO A 146 -11.26 -4.50 -1.99
N VAL A 147 -9.94 -4.53 -1.76
CA VAL A 147 -9.23 -3.54 -0.93
C VAL A 147 -9.36 -2.14 -1.54
N THR A 148 -9.74 -1.16 -0.71
CA THR A 148 -9.98 0.24 -1.15
C THR A 148 -9.36 1.28 -0.20
N GLY A 149 -8.64 0.86 0.83
CA GLY A 149 -7.96 1.75 1.76
C GLY A 149 -7.27 0.97 2.87
N ALA A 150 -6.64 1.68 3.80
CA ALA A 150 -6.03 1.06 4.97
C ALA A 150 -6.16 1.94 6.21
N LYS A 151 -6.23 1.29 7.37
CA LYS A 151 -5.96 1.92 8.67
C LYS A 151 -4.47 1.86 8.96
N LEU A 152 -3.98 2.82 9.73
CA LEU A 152 -2.59 2.92 10.12
C LEU A 152 -2.47 2.64 11.62
N TRP A 153 -1.62 1.70 11.99
CA TRP A 153 -1.28 1.38 13.36
C TRP A 153 0.15 1.81 13.66
N THR A 154 0.41 2.31 14.86
CA THR A 154 1.76 2.56 15.38
C THR A 154 1.95 1.88 16.73
N VAL A 155 3.18 1.47 17.02
CA VAL A 155 3.59 0.85 18.28
C VAL A 155 4.98 1.34 18.60
N GLN A 156 5.21 1.69 19.86
CA GLN A 156 6.52 2.17 20.33
C GLN A 156 7.13 1.20 21.34
N TYR A 157 8.46 1.13 21.36
CA TYR A 157 9.27 0.22 22.16
C TYR A 157 10.37 0.93 22.96
N GLU A 158 10.79 2.11 22.52
CA GLU A 158 11.80 2.94 23.15
C GLU A 158 11.39 4.42 22.98
N ALA A 159 11.70 5.24 23.98
CA ALA A 159 11.33 6.66 24.00
C ALA A 159 12.02 7.45 22.88
N ILE A 160 11.29 8.36 22.26
CA ILE A 160 11.78 9.23 21.19
C ILE A 160 12.09 10.61 21.79
N SER A 161 13.15 11.27 21.32
CA SER A 161 13.51 12.59 21.81
C SER A 161 12.57 13.66 21.25
N ASN A 162 11.96 14.44 22.15
CA ASN A 162 11.11 15.58 21.80
C ASN A 162 11.83 16.92 22.09
N PRO A 163 11.68 17.96 21.25
CA PRO A 163 12.46 19.20 21.34
C PRO A 163 12.13 20.13 22.53
N ASP A 164 10.89 20.16 23.03
CA ASP A 164 10.43 21.05 24.10
C ASP A 164 10.14 20.28 25.40
N ALA A 165 11.17 20.15 26.25
CA ALA A 165 11.08 19.51 27.56
C ALA A 165 10.14 20.21 28.58
N SER A 166 9.46 21.29 28.21
CA SER A 166 8.46 21.97 29.04
C SER A 166 7.01 21.71 28.63
N ASN A 167 6.81 21.07 27.47
CA ASN A 167 5.51 20.70 26.96
C ASN A 167 5.36 19.17 27.07
N PRO A 168 4.50 18.65 27.95
CA PRO A 168 4.29 17.20 28.05
C PRO A 168 3.70 16.65 26.75
N ASP A 169 2.92 17.42 26.00
CA ASP A 169 2.33 17.01 24.72
C ASP A 169 3.20 17.50 23.54
N ASP A 170 4.52 17.52 23.70
CA ASP A 170 5.39 17.90 22.59
C ASP A 170 5.41 16.79 21.56
N ALA A 171 5.25 17.14 20.29
CA ALA A 171 4.95 16.18 19.23
C ALA A 171 6.04 16.16 18.16
N VAL A 172 6.51 14.97 17.82
CA VAL A 172 7.35 14.73 16.65
C VAL A 172 6.63 13.83 15.65
N ASN A 173 6.99 13.96 14.36
CA ASN A 173 6.39 13.15 13.30
C ASN A 173 7.42 12.77 12.22
N LEU A 174 6.96 12.02 11.23
CA LEU A 174 7.79 11.48 10.16
C LEU A 174 7.49 12.16 8.82
N ALA A 175 7.09 13.44 8.85
CA ALA A 175 6.70 14.20 7.67
C ALA A 175 7.78 14.13 6.56
N ASP A 176 7.35 13.83 5.34
CA ASP A 176 8.20 13.63 4.15
C ASP A 176 9.21 12.46 4.25
N LYS A 177 9.09 11.59 5.27
CA LYS A 177 9.97 10.42 5.46
C LYS A 177 9.31 9.10 5.11
N ILE A 178 8.01 8.96 5.40
CA ILE A 178 7.25 7.73 5.16
C ILE A 178 6.11 8.01 4.18
N PHE A 179 6.08 7.20 3.13
CA PHE A 179 5.02 7.18 2.14
C PHE A 179 4.36 5.81 2.13
N VAL A 180 3.16 5.75 1.58
CA VAL A 180 2.52 4.50 1.17
C VAL A 180 2.44 4.44 -0.34
N SER A 181 2.60 3.24 -0.88
CA SER A 181 2.42 2.93 -2.29
C SER A 181 1.28 1.95 -2.47
N VAL A 182 0.39 2.25 -3.40
CA VAL A 182 -0.65 1.31 -3.85
C VAL A 182 -0.30 0.88 -5.25
N ALA A 183 -0.03 -0.41 -5.44
CA ALA A 183 0.13 -1.02 -6.75
C ALA A 183 -1.16 -1.71 -7.15
N SER A 184 -1.47 -1.66 -8.44
CA SER A 184 -2.58 -2.40 -9.03
C SER A 184 -2.13 -3.11 -10.30
N SER A 185 -3.00 -3.92 -10.91
CA SER A 185 -2.83 -4.53 -12.23
C SER A 185 -4.06 -4.23 -13.08
N SER A 186 -3.89 -3.84 -14.33
CA SER A 186 -4.99 -3.62 -15.27
C SER A 186 -5.49 -4.96 -15.80
N ALA A 187 -6.70 -5.36 -15.39
CA ALA A 187 -7.37 -6.56 -15.92
C ALA A 187 -8.43 -6.16 -16.94
N PHE A 188 -8.41 -6.80 -18.10
CA PHE A 188 -9.33 -6.51 -19.21
C PHE A 188 -10.33 -7.65 -19.33
N SER A 189 -11.59 -7.35 -19.02
CA SER A 189 -12.70 -8.27 -19.17
C SER A 189 -13.18 -8.28 -20.61
N PHE A 190 -13.41 -9.48 -21.16
CA PHE A 190 -13.98 -9.64 -22.49
C PHE A 190 -15.52 -9.71 -22.48
N ALA A 191 -16.14 -9.28 -21.40
CA ALA A 191 -17.59 -9.16 -21.33
C ALA A 191 -18.08 -8.03 -22.21
N ASN A 192 -19.25 -8.24 -22.84
CA ASN A 192 -19.96 -7.23 -23.65
C ASN A 192 -19.23 -6.76 -24.91
N VAL A 193 -18.24 -7.51 -25.41
CA VAL A 193 -17.75 -7.28 -26.77
C VAL A 193 -18.93 -7.44 -27.74
N PRO A 194 -19.02 -6.60 -28.78
CA PRO A 194 -20.02 -6.77 -29.82
C PRO A 194 -20.04 -8.19 -30.37
N SER A 195 -21.25 -8.72 -30.51
CA SER A 195 -21.48 -10.06 -31.06
C SER A 195 -21.38 -10.05 -32.57
N GLY A 196 -20.58 -10.96 -33.13
CA GLY A 196 -20.34 -11.02 -34.57
C GLY A 196 -18.86 -11.22 -34.86
N GLN A 197 -18.49 -10.99 -36.12
CA GLN A 197 -17.11 -10.91 -36.57
C GLN A 197 -16.72 -9.45 -36.61
N ASN A 198 -15.86 -9.03 -35.69
CA ASN A 198 -15.38 -7.65 -35.61
C ASN A 198 -14.00 -7.52 -36.25
N LEU A 199 -13.65 -6.34 -36.77
CA LEU A 199 -12.27 -6.07 -37.17
C LEU A 199 -11.33 -6.01 -35.95
N PHE A 200 -11.77 -5.33 -34.91
CA PHE A 200 -11.05 -5.18 -33.65
C PHE A 200 -11.99 -5.25 -32.44
N ALA A 201 -11.41 -5.34 -31.26
CA ALA A 201 -12.08 -4.99 -30.01
C ALA A 201 -11.11 -4.22 -29.13
N MET A 202 -11.55 -3.13 -28.50
CA MET A 202 -10.73 -2.33 -27.61
C MET A 202 -11.32 -2.34 -26.20
N PHE A 203 -10.48 -2.54 -25.18
CA PHE A 203 -10.89 -2.71 -23.79
C PHE A 203 -10.08 -1.80 -22.88
N GLY A 204 -10.69 -1.28 -21.82
CA GLY A 204 -10.00 -0.47 -20.80
C GLY A 204 -10.45 0.98 -20.81
N ASP A 205 -9.54 1.88 -20.46
CA ASP A 205 -9.81 3.31 -20.34
C ASP A 205 -8.65 4.16 -20.87
N ALA A 206 -8.76 5.48 -20.72
CA ALA A 206 -7.73 6.42 -21.15
C ALA A 206 -6.38 6.26 -20.43
N SER A 207 -6.33 5.62 -19.25
CA SER A 207 -5.07 5.35 -18.55
C SER A 207 -4.38 4.10 -19.09
N ALA A 208 -5.14 3.03 -19.30
CA ALA A 208 -4.64 1.77 -19.85
C ALA A 208 -5.74 1.03 -20.61
N ALA A 209 -5.43 0.67 -21.85
CA ALA A 209 -6.31 -0.11 -22.70
C ALA A 209 -5.53 -1.17 -23.49
N ILE A 210 -6.27 -2.12 -24.05
CA ILE A 210 -5.76 -3.07 -25.04
C ILE A 210 -6.59 -3.01 -26.31
N VAL A 211 -5.93 -3.01 -27.46
CA VAL A 211 -6.54 -3.22 -28.77
C VAL A 211 -6.26 -4.66 -29.18
N VAL A 212 -7.32 -5.39 -29.47
CA VAL A 212 -7.26 -6.78 -29.91
C VAL A 212 -7.63 -6.87 -31.39
N THR A 213 -6.83 -7.56 -32.17
CA THR A 213 -7.13 -7.90 -33.58
C THR A 213 -6.78 -9.35 -33.87
N GLY A 214 -7.30 -9.90 -34.96
CA GLY A 214 -6.75 -11.11 -35.56
C GLY A 214 -5.27 -10.93 -35.95
N LYS A 215 -4.59 -12.03 -36.30
CA LYS A 215 -3.19 -12.01 -36.75
C LYS A 215 -3.02 -11.31 -38.11
N ASN A 216 -3.98 -11.51 -39.02
CA ASN A 216 -4.00 -10.92 -40.35
C ASN A 216 -5.38 -10.29 -40.64
N PRO A 217 -5.78 -9.22 -39.92
CA PRO A 217 -7.06 -8.57 -40.17
C PRO A 217 -7.10 -7.95 -41.57
N ALA A 218 -8.31 -7.78 -42.12
CA ALA A 218 -8.46 -7.08 -43.38
C ALA A 218 -8.09 -5.60 -43.18
N ASN A 219 -7.51 -4.99 -44.22
CA ASN A 219 -7.23 -3.56 -44.22
C ASN A 219 -8.45 -2.81 -44.75
N GLU A 220 -9.36 -2.43 -43.85
CA GLU A 220 -10.63 -1.79 -44.19
C GLU A 220 -10.44 -0.41 -44.80
N SER A 221 -9.47 0.38 -44.33
CA SER A 221 -9.20 1.73 -44.86
C SER A 221 -8.71 1.72 -46.31
N THR A 222 -8.18 0.60 -46.81
CA THR A 222 -7.87 0.38 -48.24
C THR A 222 -9.04 -0.15 -49.07
N GLY A 223 -10.22 -0.33 -48.47
CA GLY A 223 -11.44 -0.83 -49.09
C GLY A 223 -11.60 -2.35 -49.04
N ALA A 224 -10.82 -3.08 -48.24
CA ALA A 224 -11.01 -4.50 -48.02
C ALA A 224 -12.23 -4.76 -47.13
N ASN A 225 -12.98 -5.83 -47.37
CA ASN A 225 -14.05 -6.23 -46.45
C ASN A 225 -13.46 -7.00 -45.27
N ILE A 226 -13.91 -6.72 -44.05
CA ILE A 226 -13.40 -7.35 -42.82
C ILE A 226 -13.43 -8.89 -42.87
N ASN A 227 -14.39 -9.47 -43.59
CA ASN A 227 -14.53 -10.93 -43.72
C ASN A 227 -13.46 -11.60 -44.61
N THR A 228 -12.56 -10.82 -45.20
CA THR A 228 -11.43 -11.31 -46.00
C THR A 228 -10.15 -11.52 -45.17
N GLY A 229 -10.13 -11.08 -43.92
CA GLY A 229 -9.04 -11.25 -42.97
C GLY A 229 -9.49 -11.89 -41.66
N ASP A 230 -8.54 -11.96 -40.72
CA ASP A 230 -8.77 -12.52 -39.39
C ASP A 230 -9.59 -11.56 -38.53
N THR A 231 -10.71 -12.05 -37.99
CA THR A 231 -11.67 -11.23 -37.21
C THR A 231 -11.61 -11.52 -35.71
N VAL A 232 -12.03 -10.58 -34.87
CA VAL A 232 -12.23 -10.76 -33.44
C VAL A 232 -13.67 -11.21 -33.18
N ASN A 233 -13.80 -12.35 -32.53
CA ASN A 233 -15.08 -13.02 -32.33
C ASN A 233 -15.32 -13.33 -30.87
N THR A 234 -16.57 -13.28 -30.45
CA THR A 234 -16.95 -13.57 -29.07
C THR A 234 -17.99 -14.68 -28.96
N SER A 235 -17.72 -15.61 -28.06
CA SER A 235 -18.67 -16.65 -27.71
C SER A 235 -19.44 -16.22 -26.46
N LEU A 236 -20.73 -15.92 -26.63
CA LEU A 236 -21.69 -15.71 -25.52
C LEU A 236 -22.33 -17.03 -25.04
N GLY A 237 -21.79 -18.18 -25.46
CA GLY A 237 -22.34 -19.50 -25.22
C GLY A 237 -22.10 -20.08 -23.82
N GLY A 238 -22.82 -19.59 -22.81
CA GLY A 238 -23.13 -20.35 -21.58
C GLY A 238 -22.08 -20.41 -20.46
N GLY A 239 -21.07 -19.53 -20.44
CA GLY A 239 -20.01 -19.45 -19.42
C GLY A 239 -19.30 -18.09 -19.35
N LEU A 240 -18.01 -18.10 -18.95
CA LEU A 240 -17.12 -16.92 -19.03
C LEU A 240 -17.12 -16.36 -20.46
N THR A 241 -17.16 -15.04 -20.62
CA THR A 241 -17.07 -14.40 -21.94
C THR A 241 -15.67 -14.60 -22.51
N THR A 242 -15.59 -15.17 -23.70
CA THR A 242 -14.32 -15.50 -24.35
C THR A 242 -14.17 -14.78 -25.68
N ILE A 243 -12.92 -14.59 -26.09
CA ILE A 243 -12.57 -14.16 -27.44
C ILE A 243 -11.83 -15.27 -28.18
N GLY A 244 -12.15 -15.39 -29.45
CA GLY A 244 -11.44 -16.19 -30.43
C GLY A 244 -11.30 -15.41 -31.74
N THR A 245 -10.90 -16.10 -32.80
CA THR A 245 -10.81 -15.51 -34.13
C THR A 245 -11.58 -16.35 -35.15
N ASN A 246 -11.93 -15.75 -36.29
CA ASN A 246 -12.64 -16.37 -37.40
C ASN A 246 -13.85 -17.23 -36.99
N ASN A 247 -13.68 -18.55 -36.95
CA ASN A 247 -14.72 -19.50 -36.58
C ASN A 247 -14.90 -19.63 -35.05
N GLN A 248 -14.82 -18.49 -34.35
CA GLN A 248 -15.04 -18.28 -32.91
C GLN A 248 -13.99 -18.84 -31.96
N MET A 249 -12.93 -19.51 -32.43
CA MET A 249 -11.81 -20.01 -31.61
C MET A 249 -10.49 -19.82 -32.35
N ILE A 250 -9.37 -19.83 -31.64
CA ILE A 250 -8.03 -19.79 -32.25
C ILE A 250 -7.64 -21.21 -32.69
N ASP A 251 -7.79 -21.50 -33.98
CA ASP A 251 -7.56 -22.82 -34.57
C ASP A 251 -6.07 -23.15 -34.79
N PRO A 252 -5.66 -24.41 -34.58
CA PRO A 252 -4.31 -24.86 -34.88
C PRO A 252 -4.08 -24.97 -36.40
N PRO A 253 -2.82 -25.12 -36.85
CA PRO A 253 -2.52 -25.30 -38.26
C PRO A 253 -3.20 -26.54 -38.84
N ASN A 254 -3.73 -26.40 -40.05
CA ASN A 254 -4.29 -27.47 -40.85
C ASN A 254 -3.96 -27.26 -42.35
N ALA A 255 -4.46 -28.13 -43.22
CA ALA A 255 -4.14 -28.07 -44.66
C ALA A 255 -4.59 -26.77 -45.36
N LYS A 256 -5.51 -26.01 -44.77
CA LYS A 256 -6.08 -24.77 -45.32
C LYS A 256 -5.67 -23.51 -44.55
N ASN A 257 -5.29 -23.65 -43.29
CA ASN A 257 -4.94 -22.54 -42.40
C ASN A 257 -3.57 -22.80 -41.76
N PRO A 258 -2.58 -21.90 -41.89
CA PRO A 258 -1.26 -22.06 -41.28
C PRO A 258 -1.25 -21.97 -39.75
N GLY A 259 -2.41 -21.77 -39.11
CA GLY A 259 -2.58 -21.55 -37.68
C GLY A 259 -3.01 -20.12 -37.42
N GLU A 260 -3.96 -19.96 -36.50
CA GLU A 260 -4.55 -18.68 -36.17
C GLU A 260 -3.87 -18.04 -34.97
N GLY A 261 -4.07 -16.73 -34.82
CA GLY A 261 -3.57 -16.00 -33.67
C GLY A 261 -4.23 -14.63 -33.56
N MET A 262 -3.95 -13.97 -32.45
CA MET A 262 -4.49 -12.65 -32.14
C MET A 262 -3.39 -11.75 -31.57
N TYR A 263 -3.39 -10.49 -32.00
CA TYR A 263 -2.56 -9.45 -31.41
C TYR A 263 -3.30 -8.78 -30.26
N PHE A 264 -2.55 -8.48 -29.20
CA PHE A 264 -2.97 -7.64 -28.09
C PHE A 264 -1.97 -6.49 -28.02
N THR A 265 -2.39 -5.29 -28.41
CA THR A 265 -1.58 -4.06 -28.34
C THR A 265 -1.98 -3.28 -27.11
N PHE A 266 -1.01 -2.87 -26.30
CA PHE A 266 -1.25 -2.13 -25.07
C PHE A 266 -1.12 -0.65 -25.37
N VAL A 267 -2.14 0.13 -24.99
CA VAL A 267 -2.27 1.53 -25.39
C VAL A 267 -2.66 2.41 -24.20
N THR A 268 -2.43 3.71 -24.36
CA THR A 268 -2.90 4.76 -23.46
C THR A 268 -3.69 5.81 -24.23
N GLY A 269 -4.53 6.54 -23.50
CA GLY A 269 -5.42 7.57 -24.05
C GLY A 269 -6.38 7.03 -25.10
N ALA A 270 -6.93 5.83 -24.88
CA ALA A 270 -8.01 5.29 -25.69
C ALA A 270 -9.27 6.15 -25.55
N ASN A 271 -9.99 6.36 -26.66
CA ASN A 271 -11.31 6.96 -26.63
C ASN A 271 -12.31 5.99 -26.00
N THR A 272 -12.89 6.33 -24.85
CA THR A 272 -13.76 5.41 -24.11
C THR A 272 -15.08 5.12 -24.81
N ASP A 273 -15.48 5.93 -25.79
CA ASP A 273 -16.65 5.65 -26.62
C ASP A 273 -16.38 4.45 -27.54
N ASP A 274 -15.14 4.28 -28.01
CA ASP A 274 -14.69 3.17 -28.87
C ASP A 274 -14.13 1.98 -28.06
N THR A 275 -14.40 1.93 -26.76
CA THR A 275 -14.01 0.81 -25.88
C THR A 275 -15.21 0.02 -25.40
N VAL A 276 -15.06 -1.29 -25.23
CA VAL A 276 -16.07 -2.15 -24.59
C VAL A 276 -16.31 -1.67 -23.15
N PRO A 277 -17.58 -1.47 -22.71
CA PRO A 277 -18.84 -1.93 -23.35
C PRO A 277 -19.54 -0.90 -24.25
N ASN A 278 -18.95 0.27 -24.50
CA ASN A 278 -19.56 1.32 -25.32
C ASN A 278 -19.41 1.05 -26.82
N LEU A 279 -18.33 0.36 -27.21
CA LEU A 279 -18.06 -0.08 -28.58
C LEU A 279 -19.20 -0.97 -29.10
N ASP A 280 -19.79 -0.60 -30.24
CA ASP A 280 -20.73 -1.42 -31.00
C ASP A 280 -20.09 -2.15 -32.19
N GLN A 281 -20.86 -3.02 -32.86
CA GLN A 281 -20.35 -3.84 -33.97
C GLN A 281 -19.95 -3.01 -35.20
N ASN A 282 -20.69 -1.95 -35.54
CA ASN A 282 -20.34 -1.12 -36.70
C ASN A 282 -19.07 -0.32 -36.40
N GLU A 283 -18.96 0.20 -35.18
CA GLU A 283 -17.78 0.93 -34.73
C GLU A 283 -16.55 0.00 -34.72
N ALA A 284 -16.72 -1.24 -34.25
CA ALA A 284 -15.68 -2.27 -34.19
C ALA A 284 -15.23 -2.80 -35.58
N ASP A 285 -15.93 -2.43 -36.65
CA ASP A 285 -15.64 -2.80 -38.03
C ASP A 285 -14.89 -1.69 -38.80
N GLU A 286 -14.72 -0.51 -38.21
CA GLU A 286 -14.08 0.67 -38.82
C GLU A 286 -12.68 0.93 -38.22
N GLU A 287 -11.63 0.95 -39.06
CA GLU A 287 -10.25 1.16 -38.56
C GLU A 287 -10.09 2.51 -37.87
N SER A 288 -10.81 3.54 -38.31
CA SER A 288 -10.77 4.88 -37.73
C SER A 288 -11.12 4.93 -36.24
N ASN A 289 -11.89 3.94 -35.75
CA ASN A 289 -12.32 3.85 -34.35
C ASN A 289 -11.31 3.09 -33.48
N ILE A 290 -10.18 2.64 -34.04
CA ILE A 290 -9.01 2.22 -33.25
C ILE A 290 -8.30 3.48 -32.71
N ASP A 291 -9.01 4.24 -31.88
CA ASP A 291 -8.61 5.58 -31.41
C ASP A 291 -7.89 5.51 -30.06
N PHE A 292 -6.58 5.78 -30.10
CA PHE A 292 -5.75 5.91 -28.91
C PHE A 292 -4.55 6.83 -29.20
N THR A 293 -3.98 7.43 -28.15
CA THR A 293 -2.95 8.48 -28.31
C THR A 293 -1.53 8.04 -27.97
N GLY A 294 -1.35 6.90 -27.28
CA GLY A 294 -0.03 6.41 -26.89
C GLY A 294 0.05 4.89 -26.79
N LEU A 295 1.28 4.38 -26.77
CA LEU A 295 1.56 2.97 -26.47
C LEU A 295 1.88 2.80 -24.99
N LEU A 296 1.42 1.69 -24.43
CA LEU A 296 1.72 1.29 -23.07
C LEU A 296 2.82 0.22 -23.08
N GLY A 297 3.93 0.47 -22.40
CA GLY A 297 5.02 -0.49 -22.21
C GLY A 297 4.90 -1.24 -20.88
N THR A 298 5.14 -2.55 -20.90
CA THR A 298 5.20 -3.43 -19.72
C THR A 298 6.28 -4.49 -19.90
N THR A 299 6.80 -5.06 -18.81
CA THR A 299 7.74 -6.20 -18.87
C THR A 299 7.04 -7.54 -18.69
N ALA A 300 5.74 -7.56 -18.44
CA ALA A 300 4.99 -8.80 -18.23
C ALA A 300 3.53 -8.64 -18.64
N ALA A 301 2.85 -9.76 -18.90
CA ALA A 301 1.40 -9.84 -19.05
C ALA A 301 0.92 -11.25 -18.71
N SER A 302 -0.38 -11.41 -18.53
CA SER A 302 -1.01 -12.71 -18.37
C SER A 302 -2.32 -12.82 -19.14
N PHE A 303 -2.71 -14.05 -19.46
CA PHE A 303 -3.98 -14.35 -20.10
C PHE A 303 -4.50 -15.72 -19.69
N THR A 304 -5.81 -15.89 -19.78
CA THR A 304 -6.50 -17.12 -19.34
C THR A 304 -7.01 -17.91 -20.53
N ILE A 305 -6.81 -19.22 -20.54
CA ILE A 305 -7.45 -20.13 -21.50
C ILE A 305 -8.85 -20.47 -20.99
N ALA A 306 -9.90 -19.96 -21.63
CA ALA A 306 -11.26 -20.13 -21.16
C ALA A 306 -11.96 -21.39 -21.66
N GLN A 307 -11.57 -21.87 -22.85
CA GLN A 307 -12.19 -23.01 -23.49
C GLN A 307 -11.20 -23.69 -24.42
N LEU A 308 -11.37 -25.01 -24.63
CA LEU A 308 -10.73 -25.77 -25.68
C LEU A 308 -11.72 -26.67 -26.42
N GLN A 309 -11.53 -26.82 -27.72
CA GLN A 309 -12.29 -27.77 -28.53
C GLN A 309 -11.42 -28.44 -29.61
N PRO A 310 -11.46 -29.79 -29.74
CA PRO A 310 -12.09 -30.74 -28.81
C PRO A 310 -11.46 -30.66 -27.41
N ASN A 311 -12.05 -31.33 -26.40
CA ASN A 311 -11.51 -31.37 -25.03
C ASN A 311 -10.19 -32.18 -24.95
N LYS A 312 -9.14 -31.59 -25.51
CA LYS A 312 -7.75 -32.03 -25.58
C LYS A 312 -6.88 -30.85 -25.17
N ALA A 313 -5.57 -31.06 -25.06
CA ALA A 313 -4.65 -29.95 -24.84
C ALA A 313 -4.38 -29.21 -26.16
N ALA A 314 -3.90 -27.97 -26.04
CA ALA A 314 -3.40 -27.20 -27.17
C ALA A 314 -1.89 -26.92 -27.03
N THR A 315 -1.32 -26.35 -28.09
CA THR A 315 0.02 -25.79 -28.10
C THR A 315 -0.06 -24.37 -28.62
N LEU A 316 0.33 -23.41 -27.79
CA LEU A 316 0.36 -22.01 -28.18
C LEU A 316 1.78 -21.49 -28.27
N LYS A 317 1.96 -20.41 -29.02
CA LYS A 317 3.18 -19.63 -29.06
C LYS A 317 2.88 -18.19 -28.69
N ILE A 318 3.71 -17.64 -27.81
CA ILE A 318 3.71 -16.21 -27.44
C ILE A 318 4.89 -15.56 -28.15
N SER A 319 4.67 -14.41 -28.77
CA SER A 319 5.74 -13.55 -29.32
C SER A 319 5.50 -12.12 -28.83
N ALA A 320 6.49 -11.51 -28.15
CA ALA A 320 6.36 -10.17 -27.59
C ALA A 320 7.10 -9.12 -28.43
N PHE A 321 6.55 -7.92 -28.51
CA PHE A 321 7.04 -6.87 -29.40
C PHE A 321 6.92 -5.47 -28.79
N THR A 322 7.85 -4.58 -29.16
CA THR A 322 7.53 -3.15 -29.29
C THR A 322 7.00 -2.89 -30.69
N THR A 323 6.06 -1.96 -30.84
CA THR A 323 5.50 -1.55 -32.14
C THR A 323 5.67 -0.06 -32.35
N VAL A 324 5.63 0.39 -33.60
CA VAL A 324 5.39 1.80 -33.89
C VAL A 324 4.01 2.23 -33.38
N LEU A 325 3.89 3.49 -32.93
CA LEU A 325 2.60 4.10 -32.61
C LEU A 325 1.85 4.38 -33.91
N ALA A 326 0.75 3.67 -34.13
CA ALA A 326 -0.17 3.87 -35.24
C ALA A 326 -1.60 3.61 -34.74
N THR A 327 -2.52 4.51 -35.06
CA THR A 327 -3.92 4.55 -34.58
C THR A 327 -4.82 4.85 -35.77
N GLY A 328 -6.12 4.59 -35.65
CA GLY A 328 -7.08 4.75 -36.75
C GLY A 328 -6.71 3.87 -37.95
N ASP A 329 -6.96 4.40 -39.15
CA ASP A 329 -6.61 3.80 -40.45
C ASP A 329 -5.15 3.32 -40.54
N ALA A 330 -4.22 3.94 -39.80
CA ALA A 330 -2.82 3.56 -39.84
C ALA A 330 -2.49 2.30 -39.01
N TYR A 331 -3.40 1.85 -38.13
CA TYR A 331 -3.13 0.75 -37.20
C TYR A 331 -2.86 -0.57 -37.93
N VAL A 332 -3.76 -0.97 -38.83
CA VAL A 332 -3.64 -2.24 -39.57
C VAL A 332 -2.47 -2.20 -40.56
N ASP A 333 -2.24 -1.06 -41.22
CA ASP A 333 -1.07 -0.81 -42.08
C ASP A 333 0.27 -1.10 -41.39
N ASN A 334 0.33 -0.86 -40.07
CA ASN A 334 1.54 -0.99 -39.27
C ASN A 334 1.50 -2.19 -38.30
N LEU A 335 0.51 -3.07 -38.40
CA LEU A 335 0.33 -4.17 -37.45
C LEU A 335 1.54 -5.12 -37.40
N GLN A 336 2.25 -5.29 -38.52
CA GLN A 336 3.46 -6.12 -38.61
C GLN A 336 4.77 -5.33 -38.42
N ASN A 337 4.70 -4.01 -38.22
CA ASN A 337 5.87 -3.16 -38.01
C ASN A 337 6.34 -3.23 -36.53
N ASN A 338 6.88 -4.39 -36.18
CA ASN A 338 7.20 -4.78 -34.82
C ASN A 338 8.70 -5.02 -34.64
N THR A 339 9.24 -4.69 -33.47
CA THR A 339 10.57 -5.11 -33.00
C THR A 339 10.40 -6.12 -31.88
N ALA A 340 10.97 -7.31 -32.06
CA ALA A 340 10.81 -8.43 -31.14
C ALA A 340 11.52 -8.18 -29.79
N ILE A 341 10.91 -8.67 -28.71
CA ILE A 341 11.42 -8.58 -27.34
C ILE A 341 11.50 -10.00 -26.76
N ASN A 342 12.66 -10.34 -26.18
CA ASN A 342 12.91 -11.65 -25.58
C ASN A 342 11.92 -11.98 -24.46
N ILE A 343 11.36 -13.19 -24.48
CA ILE A 343 10.53 -13.72 -23.37
C ILE A 343 11.44 -14.45 -22.39
N SER A 344 11.59 -13.88 -21.20
CA SER A 344 12.57 -14.31 -20.20
C SER A 344 12.06 -15.43 -19.30
N SER A 345 10.74 -15.47 -19.06
CA SER A 345 10.11 -16.53 -18.28
C SER A 345 8.64 -16.71 -18.64
N VAL A 346 8.14 -17.92 -18.41
CA VAL A 346 6.73 -18.27 -18.47
C VAL A 346 6.38 -19.09 -17.24
N VAL A 347 5.27 -18.75 -16.60
CA VAL A 347 4.67 -19.49 -15.49
C VAL A 347 3.24 -19.83 -15.89
N VAL A 348 2.80 -21.06 -15.62
CA VAL A 348 1.42 -21.48 -15.88
C VAL A 348 0.79 -21.91 -14.58
N ARG A 349 -0.38 -21.32 -14.26
CA ARG A 349 -1.17 -21.66 -13.08
C ARG A 349 -2.51 -22.25 -13.48
N ASP A 350 -3.08 -23.07 -12.62
CA ASP A 350 -4.46 -23.54 -12.79
C ASP A 350 -5.47 -22.50 -12.27
N SER A 351 -6.76 -22.81 -12.39
CA SER A 351 -7.84 -21.93 -11.94
C SER A 351 -7.88 -21.70 -10.43
N ALA A 352 -7.11 -22.47 -9.63
CA ALA A 352 -6.94 -22.27 -8.19
C ALA A 352 -5.65 -21.49 -7.85
N GLY A 353 -4.93 -21.00 -8.86
CA GLY A 353 -3.67 -20.27 -8.69
C GLY A 353 -2.45 -21.16 -8.42
N GLN A 354 -2.59 -22.49 -8.49
CA GLN A 354 -1.50 -23.42 -8.23
C GLN A 354 -0.62 -23.58 -9.46
N LEU A 355 0.69 -23.75 -9.24
CA LEU A 355 1.64 -23.98 -10.33
C LEU A 355 1.31 -25.28 -11.07
N VAL A 356 1.14 -25.19 -12.39
CA VAL A 356 0.97 -26.36 -13.26
C VAL A 356 2.35 -26.92 -13.60
N THR A 357 2.55 -28.21 -13.32
CA THR A 357 3.79 -28.93 -13.66
C THR A 357 3.55 -29.93 -14.80
N GLY A 358 4.62 -30.32 -15.50
CA GLY A 358 4.55 -31.31 -16.59
C GLY A 358 4.15 -30.76 -17.96
N LEU A 359 4.13 -29.44 -18.13
CA LEU A 359 4.04 -28.78 -19.44
C LEU A 359 5.40 -28.76 -20.14
N SER A 360 5.38 -28.70 -21.48
CA SER A 360 6.59 -28.36 -22.25
C SER A 360 6.57 -26.85 -22.50
N ILE A 361 7.56 -26.14 -21.97
CA ILE A 361 7.76 -24.70 -22.17
C ILE A 361 9.11 -24.55 -22.85
N ASP A 362 9.10 -24.14 -24.11
CA ASP A 362 10.31 -23.89 -24.90
C ASP A 362 10.48 -22.38 -25.09
N LEU A 363 11.51 -21.81 -24.46
CA LEU A 363 11.90 -20.42 -24.59
C LEU A 363 13.01 -20.34 -25.63
N SER A 364 12.72 -19.70 -26.76
CA SER A 364 13.66 -19.57 -27.87
C SER A 364 13.77 -18.11 -28.29
N GLY A 365 14.56 -17.35 -27.52
CA GLY A 365 14.69 -15.91 -27.74
C GLY A 365 13.33 -15.21 -27.59
N ASP A 366 12.91 -14.53 -28.65
CA ASP A 366 11.72 -13.67 -28.69
C ASP A 366 10.37 -14.41 -28.65
N THR A 367 10.38 -15.74 -28.47
CA THR A 367 9.17 -16.55 -28.42
C THR A 367 9.17 -17.59 -27.31
N ALA A 368 7.97 -17.91 -26.84
CA ALA A 368 7.71 -19.01 -25.91
C ALA A 368 6.66 -19.96 -26.50
N VAL A 369 7.02 -21.23 -26.70
CA VAL A 369 6.09 -22.28 -27.15
C VAL A 369 5.69 -23.14 -25.96
N ILE A 370 4.39 -23.19 -25.67
CA ILE A 370 3.82 -23.86 -24.51
C ILE A 370 2.91 -24.98 -25.01
N SER A 371 3.32 -26.23 -24.78
CA SER A 371 2.53 -27.41 -25.12
C SER A 371 1.89 -28.02 -23.88
N GLY A 372 0.62 -28.43 -24.01
CA GLY A 372 -0.12 -29.09 -22.95
C GLY A 372 -1.12 -28.19 -22.22
N ILE A 373 -1.42 -27.00 -22.77
CA ILE A 373 -2.36 -26.06 -22.15
C ILE A 373 -3.77 -26.64 -22.10
N LYS A 374 -4.49 -26.33 -21.02
CA LYS A 374 -5.87 -26.79 -20.76
C LYS A 374 -6.76 -25.65 -20.30
N THR A 375 -8.06 -25.90 -20.27
CA THR A 375 -9.07 -24.94 -19.83
C THR A 375 -8.82 -24.52 -18.39
N GLY A 376 -8.98 -23.22 -18.12
CA GLY A 376 -8.77 -22.61 -16.81
C GLY A 376 -7.31 -22.30 -16.48
N TYR A 377 -6.36 -22.60 -17.37
CA TYR A 377 -4.96 -22.23 -17.15
C TYR A 377 -4.76 -20.73 -17.37
N VAL A 378 -4.02 -20.12 -16.45
CA VAL A 378 -3.51 -18.75 -16.55
C VAL A 378 -2.05 -18.83 -16.97
N ILE A 379 -1.70 -18.20 -18.08
CA ILE A 379 -0.34 -18.12 -18.57
C ILE A 379 0.18 -16.73 -18.25
N GLU A 380 1.22 -16.67 -17.43
CA GLU A 380 1.97 -15.47 -17.08
C GLU A 380 3.32 -15.52 -17.81
N TYR A 381 3.74 -14.40 -18.41
CA TYR A 381 5.06 -14.31 -19.01
C TYR A 381 5.75 -12.99 -18.67
N GLN A 382 7.08 -13.02 -18.67
CA GLN A 382 7.93 -11.85 -18.51
C GLN A 382 8.85 -11.69 -19.71
N THR A 383 9.33 -10.47 -19.90
CA THR A 383 10.19 -10.04 -21.01
C THR A 383 11.39 -9.27 -20.46
N ASP A 384 12.49 -9.26 -21.21
CA ASP A 384 13.74 -8.59 -20.79
C ASP A 384 13.66 -7.06 -20.85
N ALA A 385 12.70 -6.52 -21.59
CA ALA A 385 12.48 -5.09 -21.76
C ALA A 385 10.99 -4.81 -21.93
N ASN A 386 10.61 -3.53 -21.92
CA ASN A 386 9.22 -3.14 -22.18
C ASN A 386 8.78 -3.63 -23.57
N HIS A 387 7.63 -4.30 -23.62
CA HIS A 387 6.89 -4.60 -24.83
C HIS A 387 5.52 -3.91 -24.78
N SER A 388 4.96 -3.61 -25.93
CA SER A 388 3.68 -2.91 -26.10
C SER A 388 2.69 -3.69 -26.97
N ARG A 389 3.08 -4.89 -27.40
CA ARG A 389 2.23 -5.80 -28.18
C ARG A 389 2.65 -7.24 -27.95
N VAL A 390 1.69 -8.14 -27.93
CA VAL A 390 1.94 -9.59 -27.94
C VAL A 390 1.09 -10.27 -29.00
N LEU A 391 1.66 -11.27 -29.67
CA LEU A 391 0.95 -12.19 -30.54
C LEU A 391 0.81 -13.54 -29.83
N ILE A 392 -0.43 -14.01 -29.71
CA ILE A 392 -0.75 -15.34 -29.17
C ILE A 392 -1.29 -16.18 -30.33
N GLU A 393 -0.58 -17.26 -30.65
CA GLU A 393 -0.92 -18.13 -31.79
C GLU A 393 -1.17 -19.55 -31.34
N ASN A 394 -2.11 -20.23 -31.99
CA ASN A 394 -2.19 -21.68 -31.91
C ASN A 394 -1.26 -22.28 -32.96
N VAL A 395 -0.14 -22.84 -32.51
CA VAL A 395 0.85 -23.47 -33.40
C VAL A 395 0.66 -24.98 -33.49
N GLY A 396 -0.18 -25.55 -32.62
CA GLY A 396 -0.40 -26.99 -32.54
C GLY A 396 0.89 -27.80 -32.43
N SER A 397 0.80 -29.07 -32.81
CA SER A 397 1.89 -30.02 -32.86
C SER A 397 1.76 -30.85 -34.13
N ALA A 398 2.84 -30.90 -34.91
CA ALA A 398 2.94 -31.74 -36.09
C ALA A 398 3.07 -33.24 -35.76
N THR A 399 3.47 -33.58 -34.53
CA THR A 399 3.77 -34.95 -34.10
C THR A 399 2.77 -35.50 -33.09
N ASN A 400 1.93 -34.66 -32.49
CA ASN A 400 0.96 -35.08 -31.48
C ASN A 400 -0.39 -34.35 -31.60
N ASN A 401 -1.35 -34.98 -32.27
CA ASN A 401 -2.72 -34.46 -32.43
C ASN A 401 -3.51 -34.29 -31.11
N ASN A 402 -2.99 -34.73 -29.95
CA ASN A 402 -3.60 -34.44 -28.65
C ASN A 402 -3.20 -33.08 -28.07
N LEU A 403 -2.37 -32.33 -28.80
CA LEU A 403 -1.95 -30.96 -28.49
C LEU A 403 -2.49 -29.94 -29.51
N ASN A 404 -3.51 -30.30 -30.30
CA ASN A 404 -4.07 -29.51 -31.40
C ASN A 404 -5.56 -29.21 -31.15
N ALA A 405 -5.94 -28.93 -29.90
CA ALA A 405 -7.23 -28.30 -29.66
C ALA A 405 -7.18 -26.82 -30.10
N SER A 406 -8.29 -26.33 -30.63
CA SER A 406 -8.57 -24.90 -30.73
C SER A 406 -8.84 -24.36 -29.33
N PHE A 407 -8.60 -23.07 -29.10
CA PHE A 407 -8.84 -22.48 -27.78
C PHE A 407 -9.38 -21.05 -27.86
N ASP A 408 -10.04 -20.64 -26.78
CA ASP A 408 -10.47 -19.26 -26.56
C ASP A 408 -9.70 -18.63 -25.41
N ILE A 409 -9.53 -17.31 -25.48
CA ILE A 409 -8.92 -16.51 -24.42
C ILE A 409 -10.05 -15.88 -23.59
N GLY A 410 -9.99 -16.05 -22.26
CA GLY A 410 -11.03 -15.61 -21.32
C GLY A 410 -10.78 -14.28 -20.63
N GLY A 411 -9.58 -13.72 -20.78
CA GLY A 411 -9.18 -12.48 -20.16
C GLY A 411 -7.71 -12.22 -20.39
N PHE A 412 -7.34 -10.96 -20.23
CA PHE A 412 -5.96 -10.49 -20.36
C PHE A 412 -5.68 -9.52 -19.22
N SER A 413 -4.47 -9.58 -18.66
CA SER A 413 -4.06 -8.68 -17.59
C SER A 413 -2.65 -8.17 -17.84
N LEU A 414 -2.47 -6.88 -17.56
CA LEU A 414 -1.18 -6.25 -17.49
C LEU A 414 -0.85 -6.06 -16.00
N PRO A 415 0.22 -6.68 -15.48
CA PRO A 415 0.68 -6.52 -14.10
C PRO A 415 1.28 -5.13 -13.86
N ARG A 416 0.97 -4.14 -14.70
CA ARG A 416 1.40 -2.75 -14.57
C ARG A 416 1.06 -2.31 -13.16
N SER A 417 2.07 -2.28 -12.27
CA SER A 417 2.05 -1.53 -11.03
C SER A 417 1.87 -0.06 -11.40
N GLU A 418 0.63 0.35 -11.63
CA GLU A 418 0.31 1.75 -11.43
C GLU A 418 0.49 1.98 -9.95
N GLN A 419 1.62 2.57 -9.61
CA GLN A 419 1.97 2.92 -8.25
C GLN A 419 1.54 4.36 -8.04
N ALA A 420 0.64 4.57 -7.09
CA ALA A 420 0.39 5.88 -6.54
C ALA A 420 1.07 5.95 -5.18
N THR A 421 1.89 6.97 -4.96
CA THR A 421 2.52 7.24 -3.68
C THR A 421 1.82 8.38 -2.97
N GLY A 422 1.72 8.28 -1.64
CA GLY A 422 1.14 9.32 -0.79
C GLY A 422 1.89 9.41 0.52
N GLU A 423 2.14 10.63 0.97
CA GLU A 423 2.82 10.90 2.23
C GLU A 423 1.88 10.52 3.39
N VAL A 424 2.39 9.75 4.35
CA VAL A 424 1.65 9.40 5.59
C VAL A 424 2.46 9.66 6.85
N GLY A 425 3.75 9.97 6.74
CA GLY A 425 4.61 10.20 7.88
C GLY A 425 4.17 11.41 8.72
N SER A 426 3.55 12.42 8.12
CA SER A 426 2.94 13.55 8.84
C SER A 426 1.72 13.14 9.68
N MET A 427 1.12 11.97 9.41
CA MET A 427 0.02 11.41 10.20
C MET A 427 0.51 10.60 11.39
N MET A 428 1.78 10.18 11.39
CA MET A 428 2.39 9.39 12.46
C MET A 428 3.02 10.34 13.48
N ILE A 429 2.35 10.50 14.61
CA ILE A 429 2.71 11.47 15.63
C ILE A 429 3.08 10.71 16.91
N PHE A 430 4.20 11.09 17.51
CA PHE A 430 4.67 10.57 18.80
C PHE A 430 4.75 11.75 19.77
N GLU A 431 3.99 11.67 20.85
CA GLU A 431 3.97 12.65 21.94
C GLU A 431 4.68 12.11 23.18
N ASP A 432 5.39 12.99 23.85
CA ASP A 432 6.17 12.69 25.07
C ASP A 432 5.25 12.40 26.27
N ASP A 433 5.75 11.69 27.29
CA ASP A 433 5.17 11.71 28.64
C ASP A 433 6.09 12.58 29.51
N GLY A 434 5.90 13.89 29.42
CA GLY A 434 6.72 14.84 30.15
C GLY A 434 6.74 14.57 31.67
N PRO A 435 7.82 14.93 32.38
CA PRO A 435 7.96 14.60 33.80
C PRO A 435 6.88 15.26 34.65
N SER A 436 6.27 14.49 35.56
CA SER A 436 5.22 14.98 36.46
C SER A 436 5.59 14.83 37.93
N VAL A 437 5.16 15.80 38.76
CA VAL A 437 5.35 15.76 40.21
C VAL A 437 4.07 16.18 40.93
N VAL A 438 3.66 15.36 41.90
CA VAL A 438 2.53 15.67 42.79
C VAL A 438 3.09 15.96 44.17
N LEU A 439 2.85 17.17 44.67
CA LEU A 439 3.21 17.54 46.03
C LEU A 439 2.30 16.82 47.03
N ALA A 440 2.88 16.41 48.16
CA ALA A 440 2.12 15.88 49.28
C ALA A 440 1.23 16.97 49.87
N ALA A 441 0.00 16.60 50.23
CA ALA A 441 -0.86 17.50 50.99
C ALA A 441 -0.16 17.84 52.30
N PRO A 442 0.03 19.14 52.63
CA PRO A 442 0.65 19.53 53.88
C PRO A 442 -0.26 19.05 55.02
N THR A 443 0.21 18.09 55.81
CA THR A 443 -0.48 17.60 57.01
C THR A 443 -0.20 18.46 58.23
N ASP A 444 0.56 19.53 58.05
CA ASP A 444 1.17 20.23 59.15
C ASP A 444 0.23 21.27 59.78
N THR A 445 -0.10 21.05 61.05
CA THR A 445 -0.78 22.02 61.93
C THR A 445 0.20 22.66 62.90
N ALA A 446 1.52 22.56 62.65
CA ALA A 446 2.51 22.96 63.64
C ALA A 446 2.52 24.48 63.88
N VAL A 447 2.51 24.83 65.16
CA VAL A 447 2.52 26.22 65.64
C VAL A 447 3.86 26.46 66.33
N LEU A 448 4.59 27.49 65.87
CA LEU A 448 5.76 27.99 66.57
C LEU A 448 5.29 28.96 67.67
N ASN A 449 5.49 28.58 68.94
CA ASN A 449 5.17 29.44 70.07
C ASN A 449 6.44 29.81 70.83
N THR A 450 6.72 31.10 70.92
CA THR A 450 7.70 31.67 71.85
C THR A 450 6.97 32.50 72.90
N GLN A 451 7.47 32.52 74.13
CA GLN A 451 6.86 33.22 75.26
C GLN A 451 7.75 34.38 75.72
N ASP A 452 7.16 35.58 75.77
CA ASP A 452 7.85 36.81 76.19
C ASP A 452 8.35 36.78 77.64
N ALA A 453 7.68 36.00 78.51
CA ALA A 453 8.07 35.85 79.92
C ALA A 453 9.46 35.22 80.11
N ASP A 454 9.98 34.50 79.11
CA ASP A 454 11.28 33.83 79.14
C ASP A 454 12.41 34.69 78.54
N THR A 455 12.09 35.89 78.03
CA THR A 455 13.05 36.85 77.43
C THR A 455 13.48 37.98 78.37
N ILE A 456 13.76 37.68 79.66
CA ILE A 456 14.18 38.70 80.65
C ILE A 456 15.68 39.05 80.50
N GLY A 457 15.97 40.34 80.36
CA GLY A 457 17.35 40.86 80.33
C GLY A 457 18.08 40.49 79.04
N ALA A 458 19.13 39.67 79.14
CA ALA A 458 19.86 39.16 77.97
C ALA A 458 19.44 37.73 77.57
N ALA A 459 18.40 37.18 78.21
CA ALA A 459 17.88 35.85 77.89
C ALA A 459 17.05 35.87 76.58
N THR A 460 17.10 34.78 75.83
CA THR A 460 16.35 34.59 74.58
C THR A 460 15.50 33.33 74.68
N ASP A 461 14.25 33.39 74.24
CA ASP A 461 13.42 32.22 73.99
C ASP A 461 13.52 31.78 72.51
N SER A 462 13.49 30.48 72.27
CA SER A 462 13.60 29.91 70.93
C SER A 462 12.68 28.70 70.81
N ALA A 463 11.85 28.70 69.78
CA ALA A 463 11.08 27.54 69.37
C ALA A 463 11.66 26.98 68.07
N THR A 464 11.70 25.65 67.95
CA THR A 464 12.15 24.94 66.75
C THR A 464 11.08 23.96 66.34
N GLN A 465 10.75 23.92 65.05
CA GLN A 465 9.80 22.99 64.48
C GLN A 465 10.24 22.57 63.09
N ASP A 466 9.89 21.35 62.73
CA ASP A 466 10.10 20.80 61.39
C ASP A 466 8.86 21.01 60.53
N PHE A 467 9.05 21.64 59.36
CA PHE A 467 8.04 21.87 58.32
C PHE A 467 8.33 21.08 57.03
N SER A 468 9.33 20.19 57.04
CA SER A 468 9.75 19.42 55.86
C SER A 468 8.62 18.58 55.25
N THR A 469 7.64 18.18 56.06
CA THR A 469 6.44 17.45 55.63
C THR A 469 5.49 18.28 54.75
N ALA A 470 5.50 19.62 54.88
CA ALA A 470 4.73 20.51 54.00
C ALA A 470 5.30 20.59 52.58
N PHE A 471 6.49 20.02 52.38
CA PHE A 471 7.26 20.08 51.16
C PHE A 471 7.58 18.69 50.58
N GLY A 472 6.88 17.66 51.07
CA GLY A 472 7.03 16.31 50.57
C GLY A 472 6.51 16.15 49.14
N VAL A 473 7.08 15.19 48.41
CA VAL A 473 6.57 14.72 47.12
C VAL A 473 5.70 13.49 47.39
N ALA A 474 4.44 13.52 46.97
CA ALA A 474 3.53 12.38 47.06
C ALA A 474 3.85 11.33 45.99
N SER A 475 4.13 11.79 44.77
CA SER A 475 4.56 10.96 43.64
C SER A 475 5.33 11.80 42.63
N SER A 476 6.24 11.16 41.90
CA SER A 476 6.93 11.72 40.75
C SER A 476 6.98 10.66 39.65
N SER A 477 6.78 11.09 38.40
CA SER A 477 7.01 10.28 37.20
C SER A 477 8.03 11.00 36.32
N TYR A 478 8.87 10.24 35.63
CA TYR A 478 9.77 10.75 34.60
C TYR A 478 9.32 10.27 33.21
N GLY A 479 8.06 9.87 33.09
CA GLY A 479 7.54 9.26 31.86
C GLY A 479 8.34 8.04 31.41
N ALA A 480 8.46 7.91 30.09
CA ALA A 480 9.23 6.86 29.43
C ALA A 480 10.71 7.22 29.22
N ASP A 481 11.14 8.47 29.50
CA ASP A 481 12.53 8.96 29.42
C ASP A 481 13.52 8.26 30.36
N GLY A 482 13.02 7.48 31.31
CA GLY A 482 13.84 6.85 32.34
C GLY A 482 14.15 7.80 33.51
N ALA A 483 15.09 7.40 34.38
CA ALA A 483 15.25 8.06 35.68
C ALA A 483 15.86 9.48 35.56
N GLY A 484 15.05 10.51 35.83
CA GLY A 484 15.49 11.89 35.95
C GLY A 484 16.02 12.27 37.36
N THR A 485 16.29 13.56 37.55
CA THR A 485 16.69 14.13 38.85
C THR A 485 15.62 15.06 39.39
N THR A 486 15.12 14.77 40.60
CA THR A 486 14.26 15.69 41.35
C THR A 486 15.10 16.54 42.30
N VAL A 487 14.99 17.87 42.20
CA VAL A 487 15.66 18.81 43.11
C VAL A 487 14.61 19.67 43.80
N SER A 488 14.57 19.59 45.13
CA SER A 488 13.70 20.42 45.96
C SER A 488 14.48 21.59 46.54
N SER A 489 14.05 22.83 46.27
CA SER A 489 14.61 24.04 46.89
C SER A 489 13.55 24.80 47.67
N PHE A 490 13.82 25.13 48.93
CA PHE A 490 12.94 25.93 49.77
C PHE A 490 13.67 27.15 50.32
N ALA A 491 13.00 28.28 50.37
CA ALA A 491 13.50 29.49 50.99
C ALA A 491 12.52 29.96 52.07
N LEU A 492 13.00 30.04 53.32
CA LEU A 492 12.26 30.67 54.41
C LEU A 492 12.71 32.13 54.54
N GLY A 493 11.77 33.06 54.44
CA GLY A 493 12.01 34.50 54.60
C GLY A 493 11.12 35.10 55.67
N VAL A 494 11.65 36.05 56.43
CA VAL A 494 10.86 36.94 57.29
C VAL A 494 10.56 38.21 56.48
N ALA A 495 9.30 38.65 56.42
CA ALA A 495 8.87 39.75 55.54
C ALA A 495 9.67 41.04 55.73
N THR A 496 10.18 41.31 56.94
CA THR A 496 11.14 42.38 57.23
C THR A 496 11.93 42.02 58.47
N GLN A 497 13.27 41.95 58.37
CA GLN A 497 14.12 41.77 59.56
C GLN A 497 14.02 43.03 60.44
N GLY A 498 13.60 42.87 61.69
CA GLY A 498 13.37 43.99 62.62
C GLY A 498 12.10 44.81 62.35
N GLY A 499 11.16 44.30 61.54
CA GLY A 499 9.84 44.94 61.38
C GLY A 499 9.04 44.94 62.69
N ASP A 500 8.20 45.96 62.89
CA ASP A 500 7.28 46.01 64.03
C ASP A 500 6.35 44.79 63.96
N SER A 501 6.45 43.90 64.96
CA SER A 501 5.62 42.70 65.02
C SER A 501 4.15 43.02 65.32
N GLY A 502 3.83 44.27 65.68
CA GLY A 502 2.50 44.68 66.13
C GLY A 502 2.19 44.23 67.56
N LEU A 503 3.07 43.44 68.19
CA LEU A 503 2.99 43.03 69.59
C LEU A 503 3.61 44.13 70.47
N LYS A 504 3.05 44.33 71.67
CA LYS A 504 3.58 45.26 72.67
C LYS A 504 3.95 44.46 73.92
N SER A 505 5.14 44.71 74.48
CA SER A 505 5.47 44.25 75.83
C SER A 505 4.71 45.11 76.84
N ASP A 506 4.33 44.53 77.98
CA ASP A 506 3.66 45.24 79.07
C ASP A 506 4.62 46.08 79.94
#